data_AF-A0A9D6NQ04-F1
#
_entry.id   AF-A0A9D6NQ04-F1
#
_cell.length_a   1.000
_cell.length_b   1.000
_cell.length_c   1.000
_cell.angle_alpha   90.00
_cell.angle_beta   90.00
_cell.angle_gamma   90.00
#
_symmetry.space_group_name_H-M   'P 1'
#
loop_
_entity.id
_entity.type
_entity.pdbx_description
1 polymer ?
#
loop_
_entity_poly.entity_id
_entity_poly.type
_entity_poly.pdbx_seq_one_letter_code
_entity_poly.pdbx_strand_id
1 'polypeptide(L)'
;MANEQHLSVLKKGIIVWNEWRAHNPNIQPDLTEADLAGADLRQANLQRTILHEVDLRQANLQGANLLLADLLKADLQGADLRHVKGLVKGRLQTARNWVLALYSRDLLDLLGLRRDHNERVKQKDLSGANLKGTQLQQVDLSRANLQEANLEKADLFKANLQEADLGRACLWLADLRRAKLQGANLGWAVLTEANLQGANLQGADLSWAELQEANLIGTFLQNAKLQRADLQGADFRRATGLSRYLLRGARNWMLALYSGNLLEELGLPPDHNQRVKKKSLREANLAEANLQGADLREALLQGADFRGANLRDADLSRADLAKADLRRANLQGADFRGAKGLTQDQLREARNWMLAFYSEDLLDKLELRPDHNQRLSKKNLQAMNVARTNLQGADLRGAQLQGSDLRGANLRDAHLQEANLGKADLRAANLQEANLWRADLRQANLQKAVLRCAYLWRADLRAAHLQGAVLGWADLAEANLQGAHLQGAVLSQAILEKANLEGADLQGADLSQAYLQRANLAQAKLQGANLTNAYGLTWEQVKRAVIDEATQLPKHLRVPALAKGKGQ
;
A
#
# COMPACT_ATOMS: atom_id res chain seq x y z
N MET A 1 24.11 10.21 -41.28
CA MET A 1 23.44 10.18 -42.60
C MET A 1 23.98 9.07 -43.49
N ALA A 2 23.08 8.30 -44.09
CA ALA A 2 23.39 7.14 -44.93
C ALA A 2 24.12 7.53 -46.22
N ASN A 3 24.92 6.62 -46.74
CA ASN A 3 25.45 6.77 -48.10
C ASN A 3 24.32 6.58 -49.11
N GLU A 4 24.05 7.61 -49.92
CA GLU A 4 22.93 7.60 -50.88
C GLU A 4 23.02 6.47 -51.90
N GLN A 5 24.23 6.10 -52.34
CA GLN A 5 24.43 5.02 -53.30
C GLN A 5 24.08 3.67 -52.66
N HIS A 6 24.56 3.41 -51.44
CA HIS A 6 24.25 2.16 -50.72
C HIS A 6 22.74 2.04 -50.47
N LEU A 7 22.10 3.11 -49.98
CA LEU A 7 20.66 3.11 -49.72
C LEU A 7 19.85 2.95 -51.01
N SER A 8 20.26 3.60 -52.11
CA SER A 8 19.62 3.46 -53.42
C SER A 8 19.70 2.03 -53.95
N VAL A 9 20.86 1.36 -53.80
CA VAL A 9 21.01 -0.06 -54.16
C VAL A 9 20.10 -0.94 -53.32
N LEU A 10 20.03 -0.73 -52.00
CA LEU A 10 19.16 -1.51 -51.12
C LEU A 10 17.68 -1.34 -51.49
N LYS A 11 17.25 -0.11 -51.81
CA LYS A 11 15.87 0.21 -52.21
C LYS A 11 15.44 -0.41 -53.54
N LYS A 12 16.38 -0.86 -54.38
CA LYS A 12 16.09 -1.63 -55.61
C LYS A 12 15.69 -3.10 -55.32
N GLY A 13 15.84 -3.55 -54.09
CA GLY A 13 15.43 -4.89 -53.63
C GLY A 13 16.60 -5.77 -53.20
N ILE A 14 16.29 -6.81 -52.42
CA ILE A 14 17.31 -7.64 -51.76
C ILE A 14 18.14 -8.49 -52.73
N ILE A 15 17.57 -8.88 -53.87
CA ILE A 15 18.32 -9.59 -54.92
C ILE A 15 19.45 -8.68 -55.45
N VAL A 16 19.10 -7.45 -55.86
CA VAL A 16 20.05 -6.45 -56.35
C VAL A 16 21.07 -6.08 -55.29
N TRP A 17 20.64 -5.93 -54.04
CA TRP A 17 21.54 -5.70 -52.91
C TRP A 17 22.56 -6.82 -52.72
N ASN A 18 22.11 -8.07 -52.72
CA ASN A 18 22.97 -9.23 -52.51
C ASN A 18 23.95 -9.42 -53.67
N GLU A 19 23.52 -9.20 -54.92
CA GLU A 19 24.40 -9.17 -56.09
C GLU A 19 25.45 -8.06 -55.99
N TRP A 20 25.04 -6.85 -55.59
CA TRP A 20 25.97 -5.75 -55.36
C TRP A 20 26.97 -6.08 -54.26
N ARG A 21 26.54 -6.69 -53.16
CA ARG A 21 27.44 -7.15 -52.07
C ARG A 21 28.43 -8.21 -52.54
N ALA A 22 28.03 -9.12 -53.43
CA ALA A 22 28.91 -10.15 -53.98
C ALA A 22 30.04 -9.54 -54.83
N HIS A 23 29.75 -8.51 -55.61
CA HIS A 23 30.74 -7.77 -56.40
C HIS A 23 31.58 -6.79 -55.57
N ASN A 24 31.11 -6.42 -54.37
CA ASN A 24 31.74 -5.42 -53.49
C ASN A 24 32.02 -5.95 -52.08
N PRO A 25 32.79 -7.04 -51.91
CA PRO A 25 32.96 -7.71 -50.60
C PRO A 25 33.74 -6.87 -49.58
N ASN A 26 34.60 -5.96 -50.06
CA ASN A 26 35.45 -5.12 -49.22
C ASN A 26 34.79 -3.80 -48.80
N ILE A 27 33.68 -3.42 -49.43
CA ILE A 27 32.95 -2.20 -49.07
C ILE A 27 32.23 -2.47 -47.75
N GLN A 28 32.37 -1.51 -46.82
CA GLN A 28 31.55 -1.44 -45.61
C GLN A 28 30.32 -0.58 -45.90
N PRO A 29 29.12 -1.15 -46.08
CA PRO A 29 27.99 -0.32 -46.45
C PRO A 29 27.53 0.51 -45.25
N ASP A 30 27.38 1.81 -45.47
CA ASP A 30 26.85 2.76 -44.50
C ASP A 30 25.39 3.09 -44.79
N LEU A 31 24.51 2.70 -43.86
CA LEU A 31 23.08 2.97 -43.89
C LEU A 31 22.65 3.86 -42.71
N THR A 32 23.57 4.56 -42.04
CA THR A 32 23.32 5.37 -40.84
C THR A 32 22.07 6.26 -40.98
N GLU A 33 21.16 6.25 -40.00
CA GLU A 33 19.90 7.02 -39.98
C GLU A 33 18.93 6.70 -41.13
N ALA A 34 19.14 5.63 -41.91
CA ALA A 34 18.18 5.23 -42.94
C ALA A 34 16.84 4.84 -42.32
N ASP A 35 15.75 5.28 -42.95
CA ASP A 35 14.41 4.79 -42.66
C ASP A 35 14.16 3.50 -43.46
N LEU A 36 14.14 2.38 -42.74
CA LEU A 36 13.86 1.03 -43.25
C LEU A 36 12.71 0.40 -42.45
N ALA A 37 11.84 1.21 -41.84
CA ALA A 37 10.69 0.72 -41.10
C ALA A 37 9.78 -0.12 -42.03
N GLY A 38 9.40 -1.32 -41.57
CA GLY A 38 8.58 -2.27 -42.33
C GLY A 38 9.25 -2.86 -43.58
N ALA A 39 10.54 -2.58 -43.83
CA ALA A 39 11.23 -3.09 -45.01
C ALA A 39 11.34 -4.62 -45.00
N ASP A 40 11.20 -5.24 -46.17
CA ASP A 40 11.49 -6.66 -46.35
C ASP A 40 12.97 -6.86 -46.65
N LEU A 41 13.73 -7.25 -45.63
CA LEU A 41 15.17 -7.48 -45.65
C LEU A 41 15.50 -8.98 -45.49
N ARG A 42 14.56 -9.87 -45.84
CA ARG A 42 14.75 -11.32 -45.74
C ARG A 42 15.97 -11.77 -46.54
N GLN A 43 16.84 -12.56 -45.90
CA GLN A 43 18.07 -13.08 -46.50
C GLN A 43 19.05 -11.99 -46.99
N ALA A 44 18.90 -10.73 -46.56
CA ALA A 44 19.81 -9.66 -46.94
C ALA A 44 21.21 -9.89 -46.38
N ASN A 45 22.24 -9.68 -47.20
CA ASN A 45 23.64 -9.69 -46.76
C ASN A 45 24.02 -8.32 -46.16
N LEU A 46 23.79 -8.17 -44.87
CA LEU A 46 24.11 -6.96 -44.08
C LEU A 46 25.44 -7.10 -43.32
N GLN A 47 26.32 -7.99 -43.78
CA GLN A 47 27.61 -8.23 -43.15
C GLN A 47 28.44 -6.94 -43.10
N ARG A 48 29.01 -6.61 -41.93
CA ARG A 48 29.81 -5.39 -41.68
C ARG A 48 29.08 -4.06 -41.90
N THR A 49 27.79 -4.08 -42.22
CA THR A 49 27.02 -2.85 -42.48
C THR A 49 26.93 -1.98 -41.23
N ILE A 50 27.14 -0.67 -41.40
CA ILE A 50 26.91 0.34 -40.37
C ILE A 50 25.41 0.65 -40.36
N LEU A 51 24.73 0.24 -39.30
CA LEU A 51 23.28 0.43 -39.08
C LEU A 51 23.04 1.40 -37.92
N HIS A 52 23.92 2.39 -37.75
CA HIS A 52 23.80 3.37 -36.67
C HIS A 52 22.49 4.15 -36.78
N GLU A 53 21.70 4.18 -35.71
CA GLU A 53 20.44 4.94 -35.65
C GLU A 53 19.45 4.64 -36.80
N VAL A 54 19.57 3.47 -37.46
CA VAL A 54 18.64 3.04 -38.52
C VAL A 54 17.29 2.69 -37.91
N ASP A 55 16.21 3.11 -38.56
CA ASP A 55 14.86 2.68 -38.22
C ASP A 55 14.58 1.32 -38.87
N LEU A 56 14.55 0.25 -38.06
CA LEU A 56 14.20 -1.11 -38.48
C LEU A 56 12.87 -1.55 -37.84
N ARG A 57 12.04 -0.62 -37.38
CA ARG A 57 10.77 -0.95 -36.73
C ARG A 57 9.92 -1.81 -37.67
N GLN A 58 9.42 -2.94 -37.18
CA GLN A 58 8.61 -3.89 -37.95
C GLN A 58 9.27 -4.44 -39.23
N ALA A 59 10.58 -4.22 -39.44
CA ALA A 59 11.28 -4.75 -40.61
C ALA A 59 11.39 -6.28 -40.54
N ASN A 60 11.34 -6.94 -41.68
CA ASN A 60 11.49 -8.39 -41.77
C ASN A 60 12.94 -8.74 -42.11
N LEU A 61 13.73 -9.17 -41.11
CA LEU A 61 15.13 -9.55 -41.29
C LEU A 61 15.32 -11.08 -41.27
N GLN A 62 14.28 -11.87 -41.52
CA GLN A 62 14.42 -13.33 -41.39
C GLN A 62 15.55 -13.87 -42.27
N GLY A 63 16.48 -14.60 -41.65
CA GLY A 63 17.63 -15.18 -42.35
C GLY A 63 18.70 -14.20 -42.81
N ALA A 64 18.58 -12.90 -42.52
CA ALA A 64 19.58 -11.91 -42.89
C ALA A 64 20.94 -12.22 -42.23
N ASN A 65 22.03 -11.88 -42.92
CA ASN A 65 23.39 -12.02 -42.40
C ASN A 65 23.84 -10.71 -41.75
N LEU A 66 23.85 -10.66 -40.42
CA LEU A 66 24.28 -9.52 -39.61
C LEU A 66 25.70 -9.72 -39.03
N LEU A 67 26.50 -10.63 -39.58
CA LEU A 67 27.86 -10.87 -39.12
C LEU A 67 28.68 -9.56 -39.15
N LEU A 68 29.20 -9.15 -37.99
CA LEU A 68 29.96 -7.90 -37.84
C LEU A 68 29.19 -6.61 -38.17
N ALA A 69 27.87 -6.66 -38.33
CA ALA A 69 27.05 -5.46 -38.45
C ALA A 69 27.08 -4.64 -37.15
N ASP A 70 27.04 -3.31 -37.28
CA ASP A 70 27.00 -2.40 -36.15
C ASP A 70 25.59 -1.82 -35.99
N LEU A 71 24.90 -2.26 -34.94
CA LEU A 71 23.50 -1.93 -34.64
C LEU A 71 23.36 -0.78 -33.63
N LEU A 72 24.43 -0.01 -33.38
CA LEU A 72 24.41 1.06 -32.39
C LEU A 72 23.19 1.97 -32.56
N LYS A 73 22.30 1.95 -31.55
CA LYS A 73 21.05 2.71 -31.50
C LYS A 73 20.06 2.48 -32.66
N ALA A 74 20.22 1.44 -33.46
CA ALA A 74 19.19 1.02 -34.41
C ALA A 74 17.87 0.74 -33.67
N ASP A 75 16.72 1.09 -34.23
CA ASP A 75 15.43 0.81 -33.62
C ASP A 75 14.88 -0.53 -34.11
N LEU A 76 14.80 -1.51 -33.21
CA LEU A 76 14.37 -2.87 -33.53
C LEU A 76 12.93 -3.18 -33.07
N GLN A 77 12.12 -2.17 -32.72
CA GLN A 77 10.76 -2.43 -32.21
C GLN A 77 9.92 -3.23 -33.22
N GLY A 78 9.57 -4.47 -32.88
CA GLY A 78 8.80 -5.39 -33.73
C GLY A 78 9.56 -5.96 -34.92
N ALA A 79 10.87 -5.72 -35.05
CA ALA A 79 11.68 -6.30 -36.12
C ALA A 79 11.69 -7.83 -36.04
N ASP A 80 11.63 -8.52 -37.17
CA ASP A 80 11.67 -9.97 -37.22
C ASP A 80 13.10 -10.47 -37.46
N LEU A 81 13.79 -10.82 -36.37
CA LEU A 81 15.17 -11.31 -36.37
C LEU A 81 15.26 -12.85 -36.35
N ARG A 82 14.16 -13.56 -36.59
CA ARG A 82 14.17 -15.02 -36.60
C ARG A 82 15.15 -15.56 -37.65
N HIS A 83 15.98 -16.52 -37.26
CA HIS A 83 16.95 -17.17 -38.14
C HIS A 83 18.07 -16.25 -38.68
N VAL A 84 18.23 -15.04 -38.14
CA VAL A 84 19.36 -14.15 -38.47
C VAL A 84 20.69 -14.85 -38.16
N LYS A 85 21.70 -14.61 -39.02
CA LYS A 85 23.05 -15.14 -38.86
C LYS A 85 24.01 -14.07 -38.31
N GLY A 86 24.98 -14.49 -37.49
CA GLY A 86 26.09 -13.64 -37.06
C GLY A 86 25.74 -12.57 -36.00
N LEU A 87 24.55 -12.67 -35.39
CA LEU A 87 24.12 -11.78 -34.31
C LEU A 87 24.82 -12.16 -33.00
N VAL A 88 25.32 -11.15 -32.27
CA VAL A 88 25.97 -11.32 -30.97
C VAL A 88 25.24 -10.48 -29.94
N LYS A 89 24.93 -11.07 -28.78
CA LYS A 89 24.16 -10.44 -27.69
C LYS A 89 24.64 -9.03 -27.35
N GLY A 90 25.95 -8.83 -27.16
CA GLY A 90 26.50 -7.52 -26.81
C GLY A 90 26.25 -6.43 -27.86
N ARG A 91 26.28 -6.77 -29.15
CA ARG A 91 25.96 -5.82 -30.24
C ARG A 91 24.48 -5.59 -30.40
N LEU A 92 23.66 -6.62 -30.20
CA LEU A 92 22.20 -6.45 -30.21
C LEU A 92 21.75 -5.50 -29.08
N GLN A 93 22.38 -5.59 -27.92
CA GLN A 93 22.06 -4.76 -26.76
C GLN A 93 22.47 -3.29 -26.90
N THR A 94 23.23 -2.92 -27.95
CA THR A 94 23.48 -1.50 -28.28
C THR A 94 22.34 -0.88 -29.10
N ALA A 95 21.45 -1.70 -29.66
CA ALA A 95 20.26 -1.26 -30.38
C ALA A 95 19.14 -0.85 -29.40
N ARG A 96 18.30 0.08 -29.82
CA ARG A 96 17.06 0.43 -29.12
C ARG A 96 16.01 -0.63 -29.36
N ASN A 97 15.14 -0.82 -28.38
CA ASN A 97 13.94 -1.65 -28.47
C ASN A 97 14.20 -3.12 -28.88
N TRP A 98 15.43 -3.61 -28.75
CA TRP A 98 15.82 -4.97 -29.16
C TRP A 98 14.98 -6.03 -28.42
N VAL A 99 14.63 -5.78 -27.16
CA VAL A 99 13.79 -6.69 -26.37
C VAL A 99 12.34 -6.75 -26.88
N LEU A 100 11.98 -5.98 -27.90
CA LEU A 100 10.68 -6.00 -28.57
C LEU A 100 10.78 -6.51 -30.01
N ALA A 101 11.89 -7.13 -30.40
CA ALA A 101 12.02 -7.85 -31.66
C ALA A 101 11.59 -9.31 -31.53
N LEU A 102 11.37 -9.99 -32.66
CA LEU A 102 10.99 -11.39 -32.71
C LEU A 102 12.21 -12.27 -32.98
N TYR A 103 12.38 -13.32 -32.19
CA TYR A 103 13.57 -14.15 -32.19
C TYR A 103 13.27 -15.63 -32.46
N SER A 104 14.23 -16.34 -33.05
CA SER A 104 14.16 -17.80 -33.11
C SER A 104 14.48 -18.41 -31.73
N ARG A 105 14.13 -19.68 -31.52
CA ARG A 105 14.25 -20.33 -30.20
C ARG A 105 15.67 -20.28 -29.63
N ASP A 106 16.66 -20.51 -30.48
CA ASP A 106 18.08 -20.42 -30.17
C ASP A 106 18.51 -19.01 -29.72
N LEU A 107 17.98 -17.97 -30.37
CA LEU A 107 18.24 -16.59 -29.98
C LEU A 107 17.53 -16.21 -28.67
N LEU A 108 16.32 -16.70 -28.43
CA LEU A 108 15.65 -16.51 -27.13
C LEU A 108 16.48 -17.10 -25.98
N ASP A 109 16.98 -18.33 -26.16
CA ASP A 109 17.83 -19.00 -25.18
C ASP A 109 19.15 -18.22 -24.95
N LEU A 110 19.81 -17.77 -26.02
CA LEU A 110 21.03 -16.94 -25.95
C LEU A 110 20.81 -15.62 -25.18
N LEU A 111 19.65 -14.99 -25.40
CA LEU A 111 19.31 -13.71 -24.80
C LEU A 111 18.79 -13.85 -23.36
N GLY A 112 18.39 -15.06 -22.95
CA GLY A 112 17.74 -15.32 -21.66
C GLY A 112 16.29 -14.84 -21.63
N LEU A 113 15.63 -14.84 -22.78
CA LEU A 113 14.24 -14.45 -22.93
C LEU A 113 13.30 -15.66 -22.81
N ARG A 114 12.06 -15.41 -22.46
CA ARG A 114 11.06 -16.47 -22.27
C ARG A 114 10.70 -17.13 -23.61
N ARG A 115 10.26 -18.39 -23.56
CA ARG A 115 9.82 -19.12 -24.76
C ARG A 115 8.56 -18.52 -25.42
N ASP A 116 7.69 -17.89 -24.63
CA ASP A 116 6.47 -17.20 -25.07
C ASP A 116 6.73 -15.74 -25.47
N HIS A 117 7.99 -15.28 -25.48
CA HIS A 117 8.37 -13.87 -25.70
C HIS A 117 7.77 -13.25 -26.96
N ASN A 118 7.90 -13.92 -28.11
CA ASN A 118 7.41 -13.37 -29.37
C ASN A 118 5.89 -13.13 -29.37
N GLU A 119 5.11 -14.02 -28.75
CA GLU A 119 3.66 -13.85 -28.66
C GLU A 119 3.29 -12.70 -27.72
N ARG A 120 4.02 -12.58 -26.60
CA ARG A 120 3.91 -11.47 -25.65
C ARG A 120 4.21 -10.11 -26.29
N VAL A 121 5.29 -10.01 -27.07
CA VAL A 121 5.66 -8.80 -27.82
C VAL A 121 4.54 -8.40 -28.79
N LYS A 122 3.98 -9.35 -29.56
CA LYS A 122 2.88 -9.09 -30.50
C LYS A 122 1.61 -8.61 -29.79
N GLN A 123 1.32 -9.14 -28.62
CA GLN A 123 0.13 -8.80 -27.82
C GLN A 123 0.33 -7.53 -26.97
N LYS A 124 1.54 -6.93 -26.99
CA LYS A 124 1.97 -5.91 -26.03
C LYS A 124 1.78 -6.34 -24.57
N ASP A 125 1.90 -7.64 -24.28
CA ASP A 125 1.84 -8.19 -22.93
C ASP A 125 3.24 -8.50 -22.39
N LEU A 126 3.82 -7.51 -21.74
CA LEU A 126 5.13 -7.55 -21.10
C LEU A 126 5.00 -7.70 -19.57
N SER A 127 3.86 -8.18 -19.08
CA SER A 127 3.65 -8.46 -17.65
C SER A 127 4.75 -9.37 -17.09
N GLY A 128 5.35 -8.97 -15.97
CA GLY A 128 6.44 -9.70 -15.30
C GLY A 128 7.72 -9.82 -16.13
N ALA A 129 7.85 -9.10 -17.25
CA ALA A 129 9.04 -9.16 -18.08
C ALA A 129 10.25 -8.52 -17.36
N ASN A 130 11.44 -9.11 -17.54
CA ASN A 130 12.68 -8.51 -17.09
C ASN A 130 13.24 -7.59 -18.20
N LEU A 131 13.07 -6.29 -18.02
CA LEU A 131 13.49 -5.21 -18.92
C LEU A 131 14.57 -4.32 -18.26
N LYS A 132 15.23 -4.82 -17.22
CA LYS A 132 16.25 -4.08 -16.46
C LYS A 132 17.37 -3.59 -17.37
N GLY A 133 17.68 -2.29 -17.29
CA GLY A 133 18.76 -1.64 -18.04
C GLY A 133 18.59 -1.64 -19.56
N THR A 134 17.40 -2.01 -20.07
CA THR A 134 17.15 -2.05 -21.51
C THR A 134 17.04 -0.65 -22.10
N GLN A 135 17.39 -0.54 -23.38
CA GLN A 135 17.34 0.71 -24.17
C GLN A 135 15.96 0.78 -24.83
N LEU A 136 15.02 1.50 -24.23
CA LEU A 136 13.62 1.63 -24.66
C LEU A 136 13.26 3.07 -25.08
N GLN A 137 14.23 3.81 -25.63
CA GLN A 137 14.01 5.20 -25.99
C GLN A 137 13.02 5.30 -27.14
N GLN A 138 12.07 6.24 -27.02
CA GLN A 138 11.03 6.52 -28.02
C GLN A 138 10.13 5.33 -28.37
N VAL A 139 10.19 4.24 -27.60
CA VAL A 139 9.38 3.04 -27.83
C VAL A 139 7.89 3.34 -27.80
N ASP A 140 7.11 2.67 -28.65
CA ASP A 140 5.65 2.70 -28.56
C ASP A 140 5.06 1.52 -27.78
N LEU A 141 4.90 1.71 -26.47
CA LEU A 141 4.24 0.79 -25.55
C LEU A 141 2.86 1.34 -25.11
N SER A 142 2.22 2.17 -25.92
CA SER A 142 0.84 2.60 -25.66
C SER A 142 -0.07 1.39 -25.48
N ARG A 143 -0.91 1.44 -24.43
CA ARG A 143 -1.84 0.37 -24.01
C ARG A 143 -1.19 -0.98 -23.72
N ALA A 144 0.13 -1.03 -23.56
CA ALA A 144 0.82 -2.26 -23.21
C ALA A 144 0.52 -2.67 -21.75
N ASN A 145 0.48 -3.97 -21.50
CA ASN A 145 0.51 -4.51 -20.15
C ASN A 145 1.97 -4.69 -19.71
N LEU A 146 2.37 -3.96 -18.69
CA LEU A 146 3.69 -3.97 -18.05
C LEU A 146 3.56 -4.26 -16.54
N GLN A 147 2.43 -4.82 -16.09
CA GLN A 147 2.23 -5.11 -14.67
C GLN A 147 3.37 -5.98 -14.15
N GLU A 148 3.91 -5.63 -12.98
CA GLU A 148 5.00 -6.37 -12.31
C GLU A 148 6.29 -6.50 -13.15
N ALA A 149 6.43 -5.76 -14.25
CA ALA A 149 7.64 -5.77 -15.06
C ALA A 149 8.81 -5.13 -14.29
N ASN A 150 10.01 -5.65 -14.50
CA ASN A 150 11.24 -5.06 -13.97
C ASN A 150 11.86 -4.13 -15.02
N LEU A 151 11.68 -2.83 -14.84
CA LEU A 151 12.22 -1.73 -15.65
C LEU A 151 13.34 -0.98 -14.90
N GLU A 152 13.97 -1.59 -13.88
CA GLU A 152 15.05 -0.97 -13.12
C GLU A 152 16.13 -0.45 -14.07
N LYS A 153 16.50 0.83 -13.95
CA LYS A 153 17.52 1.51 -14.79
C LYS A 153 17.26 1.46 -16.30
N ALA A 154 16.05 1.11 -16.73
CA ALA A 154 15.69 1.14 -18.14
C ALA A 154 15.68 2.58 -18.66
N ASP A 155 16.11 2.78 -19.90
CA ASP A 155 16.03 4.08 -20.56
C ASP A 155 14.76 4.16 -21.40
N LEU A 156 13.75 4.84 -20.85
CA LEU A 156 12.43 5.10 -21.45
C LEU A 156 12.34 6.56 -21.92
N PHE A 157 13.46 7.20 -22.26
CA PHE A 157 13.47 8.58 -22.73
C PHE A 157 12.50 8.78 -23.89
N LYS A 158 11.53 9.68 -23.73
CA LYS A 158 10.45 9.95 -24.70
C LYS A 158 9.58 8.73 -25.08
N ALA A 159 9.57 7.66 -24.29
CA ALA A 159 8.71 6.51 -24.53
C ALA A 159 7.23 6.91 -24.56
N ASN A 160 6.46 6.25 -25.43
CA ASN A 160 5.00 6.33 -25.42
C ASN A 160 4.42 5.21 -24.57
N LEU A 161 3.92 5.56 -23.39
CA LEU A 161 3.30 4.68 -22.39
C LEU A 161 1.86 5.13 -22.10
N GLN A 162 1.22 5.84 -23.04
CA GLN A 162 -0.16 6.28 -22.90
C GLN A 162 -1.09 5.08 -22.64
N GLU A 163 -1.93 5.18 -21.61
CA GLU A 163 -2.88 4.13 -21.19
C GLU A 163 -2.21 2.77 -20.91
N ALA A 164 -0.89 2.71 -20.74
CA ALA A 164 -0.19 1.49 -20.38
C ALA A 164 -0.44 1.12 -18.92
N ASP A 165 -0.41 -0.18 -18.61
CA ASP A 165 -0.56 -0.68 -17.26
C ASP A 165 0.79 -1.07 -16.66
N LEU A 166 1.37 -0.19 -15.84
CA LEU A 166 2.61 -0.40 -15.08
C LEU A 166 2.33 -0.72 -13.60
N GLY A 167 1.14 -1.24 -13.28
CA GLY A 167 0.79 -1.59 -11.90
C GLY A 167 1.83 -2.51 -11.27
N ARG A 168 2.34 -2.15 -10.08
CA ARG A 168 3.39 -2.90 -9.35
C ARG A 168 4.72 -3.09 -10.11
N ALA A 169 4.94 -2.38 -11.21
CA ALA A 169 6.22 -2.46 -11.92
C ALA A 169 7.36 -1.84 -11.10
N CYS A 170 8.57 -2.34 -11.28
CA CYS A 170 9.78 -1.76 -10.70
C CYS A 170 10.45 -0.83 -11.72
N LEU A 171 10.40 0.48 -11.49
CA LEU A 171 11.03 1.53 -12.30
C LEU A 171 12.16 2.25 -11.54
N TRP A 172 12.72 1.62 -10.51
CA TRP A 172 13.81 2.20 -9.72
C TRP A 172 14.95 2.67 -10.64
N LEU A 173 15.37 3.94 -10.50
CA LEU A 173 16.42 4.58 -11.32
C LEU A 173 16.15 4.62 -12.84
N ALA A 174 14.92 4.34 -13.29
CA ALA A 174 14.58 4.40 -14.72
C ALA A 174 14.57 5.85 -15.24
N ASP A 175 14.93 6.04 -16.51
CA ASP A 175 14.85 7.34 -17.18
C ASP A 175 13.56 7.43 -17.99
N LEU A 176 12.56 8.13 -17.46
CA LEU A 176 11.28 8.42 -18.11
C LEU A 176 11.18 9.87 -18.59
N ARG A 177 12.31 10.56 -18.78
CA ARG A 177 12.28 11.97 -19.18
C ARG A 177 11.46 12.15 -20.45
N ARG A 178 10.52 13.10 -20.40
CA ARG A 178 9.63 13.46 -21.51
C ARG A 178 8.77 12.29 -22.02
N ALA A 179 8.61 11.22 -21.23
CA ALA A 179 7.71 10.11 -21.57
C ALA A 179 6.24 10.57 -21.57
N LYS A 180 5.43 9.90 -22.38
CA LYS A 180 3.97 10.08 -22.45
C LYS A 180 3.31 9.01 -21.58
N LEU A 181 2.75 9.40 -20.43
CA LEU A 181 2.13 8.51 -19.43
C LEU A 181 0.66 8.88 -19.19
N GLN A 182 0.01 9.52 -20.16
CA GLN A 182 -1.37 9.97 -20.00
C GLN A 182 -2.29 8.77 -19.78
N GLY A 183 -3.08 8.82 -18.71
CA GLY A 183 -3.98 7.73 -18.31
C GLY A 183 -3.29 6.42 -17.95
N ALA A 184 -1.96 6.39 -17.81
CA ALA A 184 -1.24 5.18 -17.43
C ALA A 184 -1.57 4.77 -15.98
N ASN A 185 -1.62 3.46 -15.73
CA ASN A 185 -1.71 2.93 -14.37
C ASN A 185 -0.29 2.70 -13.82
N LEU A 186 0.10 3.46 -12.80
CA LEU A 186 1.36 3.32 -12.06
C LEU A 186 1.08 2.93 -10.60
N GLY A 187 -0.12 2.40 -10.32
CA GLY A 187 -0.51 2.04 -8.96
C GLY A 187 0.46 1.03 -8.36
N TRP A 188 0.94 1.29 -7.15
CA TRP A 188 1.94 0.45 -6.46
C TRP A 188 3.30 0.33 -7.19
N ALA A 189 3.57 1.11 -8.24
CA ALA A 189 4.85 1.07 -8.93
C ALA A 189 5.97 1.63 -8.06
N VAL A 190 7.17 1.07 -8.19
CA VAL A 190 8.38 1.56 -7.51
C VAL A 190 9.10 2.52 -8.44
N LEU A 191 9.02 3.82 -8.17
CA LEU A 191 9.60 4.92 -8.95
C LEU A 191 10.70 5.65 -8.18
N THR A 192 11.21 5.05 -7.09
CA THR A 192 12.29 5.61 -6.29
C THR A 192 13.46 6.03 -7.19
N GLU A 193 13.97 7.25 -7.01
CA GLU A 193 15.06 7.84 -7.79
C GLU A 193 14.86 7.84 -9.33
N ALA A 194 13.65 7.55 -9.83
CA ALA A 194 13.37 7.57 -11.25
C ALA A 194 13.37 9.02 -11.78
N ASN A 195 13.76 9.19 -13.03
CA ASN A 195 13.79 10.50 -13.68
C ASN A 195 12.58 10.69 -14.60
N LEU A 196 11.54 11.38 -14.11
CA LEU A 196 10.33 11.70 -14.87
C LEU A 196 10.33 13.14 -15.41
N GLN A 197 11.49 13.81 -15.47
CA GLN A 197 11.53 15.24 -15.83
C GLN A 197 10.83 15.51 -17.18
N GLY A 198 9.84 16.39 -17.16
CA GLY A 198 9.04 16.77 -18.31
C GLY A 198 8.07 15.70 -18.83
N ALA A 199 7.87 14.60 -18.10
CA ALA A 199 6.90 13.57 -18.48
C ALA A 199 5.45 14.08 -18.36
N ASN A 200 4.57 13.59 -19.23
CA ASN A 200 3.16 13.90 -19.17
C ASN A 200 2.39 12.79 -18.44
N LEU A 201 1.98 13.06 -17.20
CA LEU A 201 1.27 12.15 -16.29
C LEU A 201 -0.22 12.53 -16.18
N GLN A 202 -0.78 13.25 -17.17
CA GLN A 202 -2.17 13.69 -17.12
C GLN A 202 -3.11 12.50 -16.97
N GLY A 203 -3.94 12.50 -15.94
CA GLY A 203 -4.89 11.41 -15.64
C GLY A 203 -4.25 10.09 -15.21
N ALA A 204 -2.93 10.03 -15.00
CA ALA A 204 -2.25 8.83 -14.55
C ALA A 204 -2.65 8.45 -13.11
N ASP A 205 -2.73 7.15 -12.83
CA ASP A 205 -2.98 6.65 -11.48
C ASP A 205 -1.67 6.29 -10.80
N LEU A 206 -1.18 7.14 -9.89
CA LEU A 206 0.01 6.86 -9.07
C LEU A 206 -0.37 6.49 -7.63
N SER A 207 -1.60 6.01 -7.41
CA SER A 207 -2.03 5.64 -6.05
C SER A 207 -1.11 4.55 -5.49
N TRP A 208 -0.60 4.75 -4.27
CA TRP A 208 0.37 3.86 -3.61
C TRP A 208 1.73 3.74 -4.30
N ALA A 209 2.05 4.56 -5.30
CA ALA A 209 3.37 4.56 -5.91
C ALA A 209 4.46 5.05 -4.94
N GLU A 210 5.65 4.47 -5.04
CA GLU A 210 6.83 4.84 -4.24
C GLU A 210 7.69 5.83 -5.06
N LEU A 211 7.58 7.13 -4.82
CA LEU A 211 8.22 8.22 -5.59
C LEU A 211 9.40 8.86 -4.86
N GLN A 212 9.99 8.16 -3.89
CA GLN A 212 11.03 8.74 -3.05
C GLN A 212 12.21 9.21 -3.91
N GLU A 213 12.67 10.45 -3.69
CA GLU A 213 13.76 11.08 -4.44
C GLU A 213 13.56 11.10 -5.98
N ALA A 214 12.35 10.86 -6.48
CA ALA A 214 12.07 10.88 -7.91
C ALA A 214 12.13 12.31 -8.46
N ASN A 215 12.68 12.48 -9.66
CA ASN A 215 12.73 13.76 -10.34
C ASN A 215 11.45 13.97 -11.17
N LEU A 216 10.50 14.76 -10.66
CA LEU A 216 9.26 15.12 -11.35
C LEU A 216 9.28 16.56 -11.89
N ILE A 217 10.47 17.13 -12.13
CA ILE A 217 10.59 18.52 -12.55
C ILE A 217 9.86 18.73 -13.87
N GLY A 218 8.96 19.72 -13.93
CA GLY A 218 8.26 20.06 -15.16
C GLY A 218 7.24 19.02 -15.63
N THR A 219 6.81 18.09 -14.76
CA THR A 219 5.77 17.12 -15.10
C THR A 219 4.38 17.76 -15.22
N PHE A 220 3.50 17.11 -15.99
CA PHE A 220 2.10 17.51 -16.13
C PHE A 220 1.21 16.51 -15.40
N LEU A 221 0.61 16.92 -14.27
CA LEU A 221 -0.12 16.06 -13.33
C LEU A 221 -1.63 16.36 -13.27
N GLN A 222 -2.17 17.09 -14.24
CA GLN A 222 -3.60 17.41 -14.24
C GLN A 222 -4.44 16.12 -14.16
N ASN A 223 -5.36 16.05 -13.19
CA ASN A 223 -6.21 14.89 -12.91
C ASN A 223 -5.47 13.60 -12.54
N ALA A 224 -4.16 13.65 -12.24
CA ALA A 224 -3.45 12.51 -11.72
C ALA A 224 -3.93 12.15 -10.32
N LYS A 225 -3.79 10.89 -9.92
CA LYS A 225 -4.11 10.43 -8.55
C LYS A 225 -2.82 10.13 -7.80
N LEU A 226 -2.68 10.62 -6.57
CA LEU A 226 -1.50 10.43 -5.73
C LEU A 226 -1.86 9.79 -4.37
N GLN A 227 -2.97 9.08 -4.30
CA GLN A 227 -3.51 8.68 -3.00
C GLN A 227 -2.59 7.65 -2.37
N ARG A 228 -2.06 7.98 -1.19
CA ARG A 228 -1.06 7.21 -0.43
C ARG A 228 0.28 7.00 -1.15
N ALA A 229 0.53 7.67 -2.27
CA ALA A 229 1.86 7.71 -2.89
C ALA A 229 2.87 8.29 -1.89
N ASP A 230 4.09 7.75 -1.85
CA ASP A 230 5.16 8.29 -1.01
C ASP A 230 5.98 9.32 -1.78
N LEU A 231 5.92 10.58 -1.34
CA LEU A 231 6.55 11.71 -2.01
C LEU A 231 7.85 12.18 -1.34
N GLN A 232 8.42 11.41 -0.40
CA GLN A 232 9.60 11.85 0.33
C GLN A 232 10.77 12.19 -0.61
N GLY A 233 11.23 13.44 -0.60
CA GLY A 233 12.34 13.90 -1.45
C GLY A 233 11.98 14.10 -2.93
N ALA A 234 10.76 13.75 -3.36
CA ALA A 234 10.33 13.94 -4.74
C ALA A 234 10.42 15.41 -5.18
N ASP A 235 10.91 15.65 -6.39
CA ASP A 235 11.13 17.00 -6.91
C ASP A 235 10.03 17.43 -7.88
N PHE A 236 9.06 18.18 -7.38
CA PHE A 236 7.94 18.73 -8.16
C PHE A 236 8.19 20.15 -8.66
N ARG A 237 9.43 20.65 -8.65
CA ARG A 237 9.71 22.01 -9.15
C ARG A 237 9.27 22.11 -10.61
N ARG A 238 8.56 23.18 -10.94
CA ARG A 238 7.97 23.46 -12.27
C ARG A 238 6.89 22.47 -12.71
N ALA A 239 6.47 21.52 -11.87
CA ALA A 239 5.35 20.66 -12.18
C ALA A 239 4.04 21.48 -12.25
N THR A 240 3.08 21.00 -13.03
CA THR A 240 1.76 21.64 -13.22
C THR A 240 0.64 20.67 -12.89
N GLY A 241 -0.55 21.19 -12.54
CA GLY A 241 -1.70 20.36 -12.17
C GLY A 241 -1.66 19.80 -10.75
N LEU A 242 -0.74 20.28 -9.90
CA LEU A 242 -0.74 20.02 -8.47
C LEU A 242 -1.73 20.95 -7.75
N SER A 243 -2.31 20.47 -6.66
CA SER A 243 -3.10 21.27 -5.73
C SER A 243 -2.89 20.76 -4.31
N ARG A 244 -3.20 21.59 -3.31
CA ARG A 244 -3.19 21.16 -1.89
C ARG A 244 -4.07 19.94 -1.64
N TYR A 245 -5.22 19.83 -2.32
CA TYR A 245 -6.14 18.69 -2.19
C TYR A 245 -5.48 17.39 -2.67
N LEU A 246 -4.85 17.43 -3.84
CA LEU A 246 -4.16 16.29 -4.43
C LEU A 246 -3.01 15.80 -3.52
N LEU A 247 -2.20 16.73 -3.00
CA LEU A 247 -1.04 16.39 -2.16
C LEU A 247 -1.41 15.86 -0.78
N ARG A 248 -2.51 16.34 -0.17
CA ARG A 248 -2.97 15.86 1.14
C ARG A 248 -3.37 14.37 1.16
N GLY A 249 -3.70 13.81 0.00
CA GLY A 249 -3.93 12.38 -0.15
C GLY A 249 -2.65 11.53 -0.10
N ALA A 250 -1.49 12.13 -0.34
CA ALA A 250 -0.20 11.46 -0.42
C ALA A 250 0.52 11.39 0.94
N ARG A 251 1.41 10.41 1.10
CA ARG A 251 2.37 10.33 2.21
C ARG A 251 3.54 11.25 1.91
N ASN A 252 4.13 11.81 2.97
CA ASN A 252 5.41 12.53 2.94
C ASN A 252 5.46 13.73 1.97
N TRP A 253 4.31 14.28 1.57
CA TRP A 253 4.27 15.43 0.65
C TRP A 253 4.97 16.67 1.23
N MET A 254 4.90 16.87 2.55
CA MET A 254 5.66 17.93 3.22
C MET A 254 7.18 17.69 3.22
N LEU A 255 7.65 16.54 2.76
CA LEU A 255 9.07 16.23 2.57
C LEU A 255 9.48 16.26 1.10
N ALA A 256 8.63 16.78 0.21
CA ALA A 256 8.93 16.97 -1.21
C ALA A 256 9.44 18.40 -1.51
N LEU A 257 9.93 18.61 -2.74
CA LEU A 257 10.44 19.90 -3.21
C LEU A 257 9.47 20.56 -4.20
N TYR A 258 9.25 21.86 -4.06
CA TYR A 258 8.24 22.60 -4.83
C TYR A 258 8.77 23.90 -5.44
N SER A 259 8.08 24.44 -6.46
CA SER A 259 8.34 25.80 -6.94
C SER A 259 7.85 26.86 -5.94
N GLY A 260 8.44 28.07 -5.95
CA GLY A 260 8.08 29.15 -5.03
C GLY A 260 6.59 29.50 -5.01
N ASN A 261 5.94 29.58 -6.18
CA ASN A 261 4.51 29.82 -6.29
C ASN A 261 3.66 28.71 -5.63
N LEU A 262 4.08 27.44 -5.77
CA LEU A 262 3.39 26.32 -5.15
C LEU A 262 3.66 26.24 -3.65
N LEU A 263 4.85 26.63 -3.17
CA LEU A 263 5.11 26.77 -1.74
C LEU A 263 4.13 27.75 -1.09
N GLU A 264 3.89 28.89 -1.72
CA GLU A 264 2.92 29.90 -1.27
C GLU A 264 1.49 29.33 -1.21
N GLU A 265 1.03 28.66 -2.28
CA GLU A 265 -0.28 28.00 -2.32
C GLU A 265 -0.43 26.93 -1.22
N LEU A 266 0.65 26.20 -0.93
CA LEU A 266 0.70 25.17 0.10
C LEU A 266 0.87 25.74 1.51
N GLY A 267 1.11 27.04 1.67
CA GLY A 267 1.41 27.68 2.96
C GLY A 267 2.73 27.22 3.57
N LEU A 268 3.69 26.82 2.73
CA LEU A 268 5.04 26.41 3.13
C LEU A 268 6.00 27.61 3.05
N PRO A 269 7.02 27.68 3.92
CA PRO A 269 7.94 28.82 3.92
C PRO A 269 8.84 28.82 2.66
N PRO A 270 9.34 29.98 2.21
CA PRO A 270 10.20 30.07 1.02
C PRO A 270 11.48 29.24 1.08
N ASP A 271 11.98 28.97 2.29
CA ASP A 271 13.19 28.16 2.54
C ASP A 271 12.88 26.66 2.71
N HIS A 272 11.62 26.22 2.56
CA HIS A 272 11.15 24.84 2.71
C HIS A 272 12.05 23.81 2.03
N ASN A 273 12.33 24.02 0.73
CA ASN A 273 13.16 23.09 -0.03
C ASN A 273 14.58 22.95 0.54
N GLN A 274 15.14 24.02 1.13
CA GLN A 274 16.45 23.96 1.78
C GLN A 274 16.37 23.19 3.10
N ARG A 275 15.28 23.35 3.85
CA ARG A 275 15.00 22.60 5.08
C ARG A 275 14.91 21.09 4.81
N VAL A 276 14.14 20.69 3.80
CA VAL A 276 14.00 19.29 3.37
C VAL A 276 15.36 18.69 2.98
N LYS A 277 16.11 19.35 2.07
CA LYS A 277 17.42 18.86 1.60
C LYS A 277 18.45 18.70 2.70
N LYS A 278 18.42 19.57 3.72
CA LYS A 278 19.34 19.52 4.86
C LYS A 278 18.84 18.62 5.98
N LYS A 279 17.70 17.92 5.82
CA LYS A 279 16.95 17.24 6.88
C LYS A 279 16.79 18.11 8.15
N SER A 280 16.59 19.41 7.96
CA SER A 280 16.49 20.41 9.03
C SER A 280 15.14 21.11 8.99
N LEU A 281 14.16 20.52 9.66
CA LEU A 281 12.77 20.99 9.74
C LEU A 281 12.48 21.66 11.10
N ARG A 282 13.45 22.40 11.63
CA ARG A 282 13.29 23.19 12.87
C ARG A 282 12.08 24.10 12.77
N GLU A 283 11.22 24.09 13.78
CA GLU A 283 10.00 24.92 13.86
C GLU A 283 9.06 24.75 12.64
N ALA A 284 9.22 23.68 11.86
CA ALA A 284 8.36 23.42 10.72
C ALA A 284 6.95 23.09 11.18
N ASN A 285 5.95 23.62 10.48
CA ASN A 285 4.57 23.22 10.67
C ASN A 285 4.29 21.92 9.89
N LEU A 286 4.24 20.81 10.63
CA LEU A 286 3.93 19.47 10.15
C LEU A 286 2.60 18.97 10.74
N ALA A 287 1.75 19.89 11.22
CA ALA A 287 0.47 19.54 11.81
C ALA A 287 -0.42 18.83 10.78
N GLU A 288 -1.07 17.75 11.22
CA GLU A 288 -1.93 16.88 10.40
C GLU A 288 -1.22 16.25 9.19
N ALA A 289 0.10 16.38 9.09
CA ALA A 289 0.86 15.81 7.99
C ALA A 289 0.78 14.28 8.00
N ASN A 290 0.62 13.69 6.82
CA ASN A 290 0.73 12.26 6.66
C ASN A 290 2.19 11.87 6.45
N LEU A 291 2.91 11.59 7.54
CA LEU A 291 4.33 11.24 7.57
C LEU A 291 4.55 9.72 7.79
N GLN A 292 3.58 8.91 7.36
CA GLN A 292 3.63 7.47 7.57
C GLN A 292 4.82 6.86 6.83
N GLY A 293 5.67 6.15 7.57
CA GLY A 293 6.87 5.51 7.02
C GLY A 293 7.99 6.48 6.64
N ALA A 294 7.90 7.76 6.99
CA ALA A 294 8.92 8.75 6.65
C ALA A 294 10.30 8.38 7.22
N ASP A 295 11.36 8.51 6.43
CA ASP A 295 12.74 8.50 6.92
C ASP A 295 13.14 9.89 7.42
N LEU A 296 12.99 10.11 8.72
CA LEU A 296 13.40 11.31 9.45
C LEU A 296 14.63 11.02 10.33
N ARG A 297 15.41 9.98 10.00
CA ARG A 297 16.63 9.65 10.74
C ARG A 297 17.57 10.83 10.78
N GLU A 298 18.10 11.09 11.98
CA GLU A 298 19.08 12.15 12.24
C GLU A 298 18.57 13.56 11.89
N ALA A 299 17.26 13.72 11.65
CA ALA A 299 16.68 15.01 11.29
C ALA A 299 16.71 16.00 12.47
N LEU A 300 16.89 17.29 12.14
CA LEU A 300 16.80 18.39 13.10
C LEU A 300 15.35 18.89 13.14
N LEU A 301 14.59 18.46 14.15
CA LEU A 301 13.14 18.68 14.31
C LEU A 301 12.84 19.57 15.53
N GLN A 302 13.81 20.35 16.01
CA GLN A 302 13.64 21.16 17.21
C GLN A 302 12.47 22.14 17.02
N GLY A 303 11.51 22.13 17.95
CA GLY A 303 10.32 22.99 17.91
C GLY A 303 9.32 22.67 16.79
N ALA A 304 9.50 21.59 16.02
CA ALA A 304 8.57 21.25 14.94
C ALA A 304 7.18 20.90 15.49
N ASP A 305 6.13 21.31 14.78
CA ASP A 305 4.74 21.05 15.14
C ASP A 305 4.25 19.79 14.44
N PHE A 306 4.09 18.68 15.17
CA PHE A 306 3.54 17.41 14.69
C PHE A 306 2.11 17.18 15.19
N ARG A 307 1.37 18.21 15.60
CA ARG A 307 0.03 18.02 16.16
C ARG A 307 -0.87 17.27 15.22
N GLY A 308 -1.40 16.14 15.69
CA GLY A 308 -2.28 15.27 14.90
C GLY A 308 -1.60 14.58 13.70
N ALA A 309 -0.29 14.76 13.48
CA ALA A 309 0.43 14.14 12.38
C ALA A 309 0.38 12.61 12.46
N ASN A 310 0.38 11.96 11.30
CA ASN A 310 0.48 10.51 11.22
C ASN A 310 1.96 10.12 11.07
N LEU A 311 2.63 9.77 12.17
CA LEU A 311 4.03 9.31 12.20
C LEU A 311 4.12 7.78 12.24
N ARG A 312 3.04 7.09 11.86
CA ARG A 312 3.00 5.64 11.93
C ARG A 312 4.17 5.03 11.13
N ASP A 313 4.91 4.11 11.73
CA ASP A 313 6.04 3.41 11.13
C ASP A 313 7.17 4.34 10.63
N ALA A 314 7.18 5.62 11.01
CA ALA A 314 8.23 6.58 10.63
C ALA A 314 9.53 6.31 11.41
N ASP A 315 10.66 6.49 10.74
CA ASP A 315 11.97 6.36 11.37
C ASP A 315 12.46 7.73 11.83
N LEU A 316 12.39 8.00 13.12
CA LEU A 316 12.93 9.19 13.78
C LEU A 316 14.18 8.84 14.61
N SER A 317 14.85 7.72 14.31
CA SER A 317 16.01 7.31 15.08
C SER A 317 17.10 8.39 14.97
N ARG A 318 17.70 8.71 16.12
CA ARG A 318 18.72 9.77 16.26
C ARG A 318 18.29 11.20 15.89
N ALA A 319 17.01 11.44 15.60
CA ALA A 319 16.51 12.79 15.34
C ALA A 319 16.57 13.66 16.61
N ASP A 320 16.68 14.98 16.44
CA ASP A 320 16.58 15.94 17.55
C ASP A 320 15.18 16.56 17.59
N LEU A 321 14.38 16.13 18.57
CA LEU A 321 12.99 16.50 18.79
C LEU A 321 12.81 17.46 19.98
N ALA A 322 13.88 18.16 20.38
CA ALA A 322 13.80 19.13 21.47
C ALA A 322 12.64 20.13 21.23
N LYS A 323 11.69 20.18 22.17
CA LYS A 323 10.50 21.06 22.12
C LYS A 323 9.53 20.80 20.97
N ALA A 324 9.64 19.69 20.25
CA ALA A 324 8.65 19.33 19.22
C ALA A 324 7.26 19.05 19.85
N ASP A 325 6.19 19.43 19.16
CA ASP A 325 4.81 19.21 19.64
C ASP A 325 4.23 17.92 19.03
N LEU A 326 4.14 16.85 19.82
CA LEU A 326 3.61 15.55 19.39
C LEU A 326 2.14 15.32 19.78
N ARG A 327 1.43 16.35 20.27
CA ARG A 327 0.05 16.18 20.76
C ARG A 327 -0.83 15.55 19.70
N ARG A 328 -1.51 14.45 20.06
CA ARG A 328 -2.39 13.69 19.16
C ARG A 328 -1.71 13.10 17.92
N ALA A 329 -0.39 13.23 17.76
CA ALA A 329 0.35 12.55 16.70
C ALA A 329 0.17 11.03 16.87
N ASN A 330 0.07 10.29 15.77
CA ASN A 330 0.01 8.83 15.82
C ASN A 330 1.43 8.26 15.74
N LEU A 331 1.92 7.69 16.84
CA LEU A 331 3.29 7.18 16.96
C LEU A 331 3.42 5.68 16.75
N GLN A 332 2.36 4.97 16.35
CA GLN A 332 2.41 3.52 16.24
C GLN A 332 3.52 3.07 15.29
N GLY A 333 4.42 2.21 15.76
CA GLY A 333 5.54 1.66 14.99
C GLY A 333 6.67 2.65 14.74
N ALA A 334 6.55 3.92 15.17
CA ALA A 334 7.58 4.91 14.97
C ALA A 334 8.86 4.52 15.74
N ASP A 335 10.01 4.79 15.15
CA ASP A 335 11.32 4.51 15.75
C ASP A 335 11.93 5.78 16.34
N PHE A 336 12.05 5.84 17.66
CA PHE A 336 12.70 6.93 18.39
C PHE A 336 14.03 6.51 19.02
N ARG A 337 14.62 5.39 18.60
CA ARG A 337 15.89 4.91 19.17
C ARG A 337 17.00 5.95 18.96
N GLY A 338 17.59 6.40 20.06
CA GLY A 338 18.65 7.41 20.06
C GLY A 338 18.17 8.83 19.76
N ALA A 339 16.86 9.06 19.65
CA ALA A 339 16.31 10.39 19.49
C ALA A 339 16.66 11.28 20.70
N LYS A 340 16.93 12.56 20.44
CA LYS A 340 17.35 13.54 21.45
C LYS A 340 16.23 14.53 21.74
N GLY A 341 16.23 15.08 22.95
CA GLY A 341 15.33 16.18 23.33
C GLY A 341 13.86 15.79 23.53
N LEU A 342 13.52 14.49 23.48
CA LEU A 342 12.18 14.00 23.84
C LEU A 342 12.00 13.95 25.36
N THR A 343 10.84 14.42 25.82
CA THR A 343 10.37 14.25 27.19
C THR A 343 9.24 13.23 27.27
N GLN A 344 9.02 12.70 28.47
CA GLN A 344 7.90 11.81 28.79
C GLN A 344 6.55 12.48 28.50
N ASP A 345 6.41 13.78 28.80
CA ASP A 345 5.18 14.53 28.56
C ASP A 345 4.87 14.66 27.07
N GLN A 346 5.87 14.99 26.24
CA GLN A 346 5.71 15.06 24.79
C GLN A 346 5.17 13.74 24.21
N LEU A 347 5.67 12.60 24.72
CA LEU A 347 5.24 11.28 24.25
C LEU A 347 3.86 10.89 24.77
N ARG A 348 3.57 11.15 26.05
CA ARG A 348 2.30 10.73 26.70
C ARG A 348 1.08 11.47 26.15
N GLU A 349 1.26 12.63 25.55
CA GLU A 349 0.19 13.37 24.86
C GLU A 349 -0.10 12.88 23.43
N ALA A 350 0.74 11.98 22.90
CA ALA A 350 0.56 11.40 21.58
C ALA A 350 -0.32 10.14 21.61
N ARG A 351 -0.91 9.80 20.47
CA ARG A 351 -1.62 8.53 20.28
C ARG A 351 -0.61 7.42 20.05
N ASN A 352 -0.92 6.23 20.56
CA ASN A 352 -0.18 5.01 20.29
C ASN A 352 1.33 5.08 20.66
N TRP A 353 1.73 5.99 21.55
CA TRP A 353 3.15 6.15 21.94
C TRP A 353 3.72 4.87 22.54
N MET A 354 2.95 4.14 23.34
CA MET A 354 3.36 2.83 23.86
C MET A 354 3.55 1.76 22.77
N LEU A 355 3.16 2.02 21.51
CA LEU A 355 3.40 1.14 20.38
C LEU A 355 4.56 1.63 19.50
N ALA A 356 5.46 2.48 20.02
CA ALA A 356 6.68 2.94 19.35
C ALA A 356 7.94 2.24 19.92
N PHE A 357 9.06 2.39 19.21
CA PHE A 357 10.36 1.88 19.60
C PHE A 357 11.24 2.96 20.23
N TYR A 358 11.93 2.63 21.32
CA TYR A 358 12.69 3.60 22.13
C TYR A 358 14.10 3.10 22.45
N SER A 359 15.05 4.00 22.73
CA SER A 359 16.35 3.61 23.31
C SER A 359 16.20 3.14 24.75
N GLU A 360 17.16 2.36 25.25
CA GLU A 360 17.16 1.84 26.63
C GLU A 360 16.97 2.96 27.67
N ASP A 361 17.67 4.09 27.52
CA ASP A 361 17.56 5.23 28.43
C ASP A 361 16.16 5.87 28.43
N LEU A 362 15.46 5.81 27.31
CA LEU A 362 14.11 6.36 27.18
C LEU A 362 13.06 5.36 27.66
N LEU A 363 13.29 4.05 27.51
CA LEU A 363 12.46 3.02 28.15
C LEU A 363 12.45 3.20 29.66
N ASP A 364 13.63 3.42 30.27
CA ASP A 364 13.75 3.65 31.71
C ASP A 364 12.97 4.90 32.15
N LYS A 365 13.14 6.03 31.44
CA LYS A 365 12.39 7.28 31.71
C LYS A 365 10.88 7.13 31.54
N LEU A 366 10.44 6.26 30.64
CA LEU A 366 9.02 6.00 30.37
C LEU A 366 8.43 4.94 31.29
N GLU A 367 9.24 4.33 32.17
CA GLU A 367 8.88 3.21 33.04
C GLU A 367 8.40 1.98 32.24
N LEU A 368 8.97 1.79 31.05
CA LEU A 368 8.72 0.64 30.19
C LEU A 368 9.72 -0.48 30.48
N ARG A 369 9.34 -1.71 30.14
CA ARG A 369 10.21 -2.88 30.34
C ARG A 369 11.43 -2.82 29.40
N PRO A 370 12.60 -3.32 29.81
CA PRO A 370 13.76 -3.41 28.93
C PRO A 370 13.52 -4.24 27.65
N ASP A 371 12.64 -5.25 27.72
CA ASP A 371 12.26 -6.12 26.59
C ASP A 371 11.18 -5.53 25.68
N HIS A 372 10.72 -4.29 25.92
CA HIS A 372 9.60 -3.64 25.22
C HIS A 372 9.69 -3.71 23.70
N ASN A 373 10.81 -3.26 23.13
CA ASN A 373 11.01 -3.22 21.67
C ASN A 373 10.95 -4.63 21.05
N GLN A 374 11.58 -5.62 21.70
CA GLN A 374 11.59 -7.00 21.21
C GLN A 374 10.16 -7.56 21.19
N ARG A 375 9.38 -7.25 22.22
CA ARG A 375 7.99 -7.65 22.35
C ARG A 375 7.09 -7.01 21.29
N LEU A 376 7.23 -5.71 21.06
CA LEU A 376 6.50 -4.98 20.03
C LEU A 376 6.76 -5.54 18.62
N SER A 377 8.02 -5.82 18.28
CA SER A 377 8.38 -6.39 16.96
C SER A 377 7.73 -7.75 16.67
N LYS A 378 7.45 -8.53 17.73
CA LYS A 378 6.77 -9.83 17.66
C LYS A 378 5.25 -9.73 17.87
N LYS A 379 4.70 -8.52 17.99
CA LYS A 379 3.32 -8.26 18.45
C LYS A 379 2.95 -8.99 19.75
N ASN A 380 3.94 -9.22 20.62
CA ASN A 380 3.76 -9.86 21.92
C ASN A 380 3.56 -8.81 23.03
N LEU A 381 2.34 -8.35 23.19
CA LEU A 381 1.93 -7.32 24.16
C LEU A 381 1.29 -7.93 25.43
N GLN A 382 1.58 -9.20 25.74
CA GLN A 382 1.01 -9.95 26.87
C GLN A 382 1.29 -9.30 28.23
N ALA A 383 0.30 -9.15 29.10
CA ALA A 383 0.46 -8.50 30.40
C ALA A 383 1.10 -7.10 30.32
N MET A 384 0.93 -6.40 29.20
CA MET A 384 1.38 -5.02 29.05
C MET A 384 0.44 -4.09 29.82
N ASN A 385 1.00 -3.08 30.48
CA ASN A 385 0.21 -2.02 31.09
C ASN A 385 0.05 -0.86 30.10
N VAL A 386 -1.14 -0.73 29.53
CA VAL A 386 -1.56 0.37 28.65
C VAL A 386 -2.80 1.08 29.20
N ALA A 387 -3.02 1.00 30.53
CA ALA A 387 -4.17 1.61 31.18
C ALA A 387 -4.19 3.12 30.95
N ARG A 388 -5.40 3.64 30.67
CA ARG A 388 -5.67 5.08 30.42
C ARG A 388 -4.85 5.70 29.29
N THR A 389 -4.28 4.88 28.41
CA THR A 389 -3.55 5.38 27.24
C THR A 389 -4.47 5.59 26.05
N ASN A 390 -4.03 6.43 25.11
CA ASN A 390 -4.76 6.71 23.89
C ASN A 390 -4.30 5.76 22.77
N LEU A 391 -5.06 4.69 22.57
CA LEU A 391 -4.87 3.68 21.52
C LEU A 391 -5.86 3.83 20.36
N GLN A 392 -6.36 5.05 20.13
CA GLN A 392 -7.37 5.30 19.10
C GLN A 392 -6.82 4.94 17.72
N GLY A 393 -7.58 4.14 16.97
CA GLY A 393 -7.22 3.68 15.64
C GLY A 393 -5.97 2.79 15.59
N ALA A 394 -5.51 2.25 16.73
CA ALA A 394 -4.35 1.39 16.78
C ALA A 394 -4.56 0.13 15.93
N ASP A 395 -3.54 -0.26 15.16
CA ASP A 395 -3.51 -1.54 14.47
C ASP A 395 -2.88 -2.61 15.35
N LEU A 396 -3.73 -3.39 16.00
CA LEU A 396 -3.42 -4.47 16.92
C LEU A 396 -3.87 -5.83 16.35
N ARG A 397 -4.00 -5.94 15.01
CA ARG A 397 -4.37 -7.20 14.34
C ARG A 397 -3.43 -8.33 14.70
N GLY A 398 -4.00 -9.43 15.21
CA GLY A 398 -3.28 -10.62 15.66
C GLY A 398 -2.39 -10.42 16.90
N ALA A 399 -2.48 -9.28 17.58
CA ALA A 399 -1.63 -8.99 18.73
C ALA A 399 -1.93 -9.92 19.91
N GLN A 400 -0.89 -10.33 20.64
CA GLN A 400 -1.03 -11.09 21.87
C GLN A 400 -1.14 -10.12 23.04
N LEU A 401 -2.35 -9.89 23.55
CA LEU A 401 -2.70 -8.97 24.64
C LEU A 401 -3.23 -9.72 25.88
N GLN A 402 -2.92 -11.01 25.98
CA GLN A 402 -3.43 -11.86 27.06
C GLN A 402 -3.03 -11.30 28.43
N GLY A 403 -3.99 -11.12 29.33
CA GLY A 403 -3.75 -10.59 30.68
C GLY A 403 -3.27 -9.13 30.75
N SER A 404 -3.31 -8.38 29.65
CA SER A 404 -2.88 -6.98 29.61
C SER A 404 -3.84 -6.07 30.37
N ASP A 405 -3.30 -5.00 30.97
CA ASP A 405 -4.08 -3.96 31.65
C ASP A 405 -4.39 -2.84 30.65
N LEU A 406 -5.64 -2.80 30.20
CA LEU A 406 -6.22 -1.83 29.27
C LEU A 406 -7.30 -0.98 29.96
N ARG A 407 -7.30 -0.90 31.30
CA ARG A 407 -8.34 -0.19 32.06
C ARG A 407 -8.43 1.27 31.62
N GLY A 408 -9.63 1.70 31.25
CA GLY A 408 -9.89 3.06 30.79
C GLY A 408 -9.11 3.48 29.54
N ALA A 409 -8.48 2.53 28.82
CA ALA A 409 -7.79 2.85 27.58
C ALA A 409 -8.80 3.30 26.51
N ASN A 410 -8.37 4.22 25.64
CA ASN A 410 -9.16 4.65 24.48
C ASN A 410 -8.76 3.81 23.26
N LEU A 411 -9.54 2.79 22.93
CA LEU A 411 -9.40 1.89 21.79
C LEU A 411 -10.45 2.16 20.70
N ARG A 412 -11.03 3.37 20.68
CA ARG A 412 -12.00 3.77 19.65
C ARG A 412 -11.40 3.54 18.27
N ASP A 413 -12.17 2.95 17.35
CA ASP A 413 -11.75 2.65 15.97
C ASP A 413 -10.53 1.71 15.85
N ALA A 414 -10.09 1.05 16.94
CA ALA A 414 -8.92 0.18 16.90
C ALA A 414 -9.18 -1.11 16.08
N HIS A 415 -8.14 -1.60 15.41
CA HIS A 415 -8.16 -2.84 14.64
C HIS A 415 -7.59 -3.98 15.49
N LEU A 416 -8.46 -4.82 16.05
CA LEU A 416 -8.16 -5.93 16.96
C LEU A 416 -8.53 -7.30 16.37
N GLN A 417 -8.63 -7.40 15.04
CA GLN A 417 -8.99 -8.64 14.37
C GLN A 417 -8.02 -9.76 14.74
N GLU A 418 -8.57 -10.91 15.13
CA GLU A 418 -7.81 -12.10 15.55
C GLU A 418 -6.83 -11.85 16.71
N ALA A 419 -6.96 -10.74 17.45
CA ALA A 419 -6.14 -10.45 18.61
C ALA A 419 -6.51 -11.37 19.79
N ASN A 420 -5.53 -11.71 20.61
CA ASN A 420 -5.72 -12.50 21.83
C ASN A 420 -5.76 -11.59 23.05
N LEU A 421 -6.97 -11.27 23.53
CA LEU A 421 -7.29 -10.47 24.72
C LEU A 421 -7.72 -11.35 25.91
N GLY A 422 -7.43 -12.66 25.88
CA GLY A 422 -7.84 -13.57 26.95
C GLY A 422 -7.37 -13.08 28.32
N LYS A 423 -8.27 -13.05 29.31
CA LYS A 423 -8.00 -12.54 30.67
C LYS A 423 -7.54 -11.07 30.77
N ALA A 424 -7.57 -10.30 29.69
CA ALA A 424 -7.19 -8.88 29.72
C ALA A 424 -8.16 -8.06 30.58
N ASP A 425 -7.68 -6.99 31.20
CA ASP A 425 -8.50 -6.06 31.99
C ASP A 425 -8.82 -4.81 31.15
N LEU A 426 -10.03 -4.78 30.60
CA LEU A 426 -10.60 -3.72 29.76
C LEU A 426 -11.66 -2.90 30.51
N ARG A 427 -11.65 -2.90 31.85
CA ARG A 427 -12.68 -2.17 32.62
C ARG A 427 -12.72 -0.69 32.23
N ALA A 428 -13.93 -0.21 31.96
CA ALA A 428 -14.19 1.16 31.51
C ALA A 428 -13.41 1.60 30.25
N ALA A 429 -12.85 0.66 29.47
CA ALA A 429 -12.20 0.99 28.20
C ALA A 429 -13.22 1.46 27.16
N ASN A 430 -12.80 2.35 26.27
CA ASN A 430 -13.60 2.79 25.13
C ASN A 430 -13.21 2.00 23.88
N LEU A 431 -14.06 1.10 23.42
CA LEU A 431 -13.92 0.27 22.22
C LEU A 431 -14.99 0.62 21.17
N GLN A 432 -15.56 1.82 21.22
CA GLN A 432 -16.56 2.23 20.22
C GLN A 432 -15.99 2.09 18.81
N GLU A 433 -16.77 1.47 17.90
CA GLU A 433 -16.40 1.23 16.49
C GLU A 433 -15.13 0.37 16.29
N ALA A 434 -14.58 -0.22 17.35
CA ALA A 434 -13.42 -1.11 17.26
C ALA A 434 -13.78 -2.40 16.51
N ASN A 435 -12.83 -2.94 15.76
CA ASN A 435 -12.99 -4.18 15.02
C ASN A 435 -12.31 -5.35 15.76
N LEU A 436 -13.12 -6.19 16.39
CA LEU A 436 -12.76 -7.36 17.18
C LEU A 436 -13.12 -8.68 16.46
N TRP A 437 -13.24 -8.65 15.13
CA TRP A 437 -13.57 -9.85 14.36
C TRP A 437 -12.65 -11.03 14.72
N ARG A 438 -13.25 -12.16 15.14
CA ARG A 438 -12.55 -13.37 15.60
C ARG A 438 -11.55 -13.17 16.74
N ALA A 439 -11.63 -12.08 17.50
CA ALA A 439 -10.78 -11.86 18.67
C ALA A 439 -11.09 -12.87 19.79
N ASP A 440 -10.07 -13.28 20.53
CA ASP A 440 -10.20 -14.09 21.74
C ASP A 440 -10.30 -13.18 22.96
N LEU A 441 -11.47 -13.11 23.59
CA LEU A 441 -11.76 -12.34 24.80
C LEU A 441 -12.15 -13.26 25.97
N ARG A 442 -11.74 -14.54 25.94
CA ARG A 442 -12.10 -15.50 26.98
C ARG A 442 -11.66 -14.99 28.35
N GLN A 443 -12.58 -14.97 29.30
CA GLN A 443 -12.34 -14.50 30.67
C GLN A 443 -11.83 -13.04 30.76
N ALA A 444 -11.94 -12.24 29.69
CA ALA A 444 -11.56 -10.84 29.72
C ALA A 444 -12.52 -10.04 30.60
N ASN A 445 -12.02 -8.99 31.26
CA ASN A 445 -12.81 -8.11 32.10
C ASN A 445 -13.18 -6.82 31.37
N LEU A 446 -14.42 -6.73 30.88
CA LEU A 446 -15.00 -5.62 30.13
C LEU A 446 -16.04 -4.85 30.95
N GLN A 447 -16.01 -4.93 32.30
CA GLN A 447 -17.01 -4.24 33.11
C GLN A 447 -17.05 -2.74 32.79
N LYS A 448 -18.25 -2.22 32.54
CA LYS A 448 -18.51 -0.81 32.18
C LYS A 448 -17.75 -0.33 30.93
N ALA A 449 -17.20 -1.24 30.11
CA ALA A 449 -16.57 -0.86 28.84
C ALA A 449 -17.63 -0.36 27.84
N VAL A 450 -17.21 0.51 26.92
CA VAL A 450 -18.07 1.05 25.86
C VAL A 450 -17.72 0.39 24.54
N LEU A 451 -18.58 -0.48 24.02
CA LEU A 451 -18.44 -1.22 22.76
C LEU A 451 -19.52 -0.84 21.74
N ARG A 452 -20.06 0.38 21.81
CA ARG A 452 -21.10 0.83 20.89
C ARG A 452 -20.64 0.70 19.43
N CYS A 453 -21.46 0.13 18.56
CA CYS A 453 -21.14 -0.12 17.15
C CYS A 453 -19.83 -0.91 16.90
N ALA A 454 -19.33 -1.65 17.89
CA ALA A 454 -18.13 -2.47 17.71
C ALA A 454 -18.43 -3.72 16.88
N TYR A 455 -17.43 -4.21 16.13
CA TYR A 455 -17.55 -5.41 15.30
C TYR A 455 -16.95 -6.62 16.02
N LEU A 456 -17.78 -7.43 16.67
CA LEU A 456 -17.41 -8.65 17.39
C LEU A 456 -17.85 -9.94 16.67
N TRP A 457 -18.13 -9.87 15.36
CA TRP A 457 -18.52 -11.05 14.57
C TRP A 457 -17.53 -12.21 14.79
N ARG A 458 -18.04 -13.38 15.22
CA ARG A 458 -17.26 -14.59 15.56
C ARG A 458 -16.22 -14.44 16.67
N ALA A 459 -16.29 -13.41 17.51
CA ALA A 459 -15.41 -13.28 18.67
C ALA A 459 -15.73 -14.34 19.74
N ASP A 460 -14.71 -14.72 20.52
CA ASP A 460 -14.85 -15.67 21.64
C ASP A 460 -14.84 -14.92 22.97
N LEU A 461 -16.01 -14.72 23.57
CA LEU A 461 -16.22 -14.05 24.86
C LEU A 461 -16.60 -15.04 25.98
N ARG A 462 -16.21 -16.32 25.87
CA ARG A 462 -16.57 -17.31 26.90
C ARG A 462 -16.10 -16.88 28.30
N ALA A 463 -17.03 -16.92 29.25
CA ALA A 463 -16.82 -16.48 30.64
C ALA A 463 -16.27 -15.04 30.79
N ALA A 464 -16.45 -14.16 29.80
CA ALA A 464 -16.05 -12.76 29.90
C ALA A 464 -16.93 -11.99 30.90
N HIS A 465 -16.36 -10.99 31.56
CA HIS A 465 -17.06 -10.14 32.52
C HIS A 465 -17.51 -8.84 31.86
N LEU A 466 -18.80 -8.71 31.55
CA LEU A 466 -19.41 -7.61 30.79
C LEU A 466 -20.43 -6.83 31.63
N GLN A 467 -20.36 -6.89 32.96
CA GLN A 467 -21.35 -6.23 33.82
C GLN A 467 -21.39 -4.72 33.57
N GLY A 468 -22.58 -4.21 33.28
CA GLY A 468 -22.81 -2.80 32.94
C GLY A 468 -22.09 -2.31 31.67
N ALA A 469 -21.59 -3.19 30.81
CA ALA A 469 -20.98 -2.81 29.54
C ALA A 469 -22.03 -2.26 28.56
N VAL A 470 -21.62 -1.36 27.66
CA VAL A 470 -22.48 -0.73 26.67
C VAL A 470 -22.16 -1.28 25.28
N LEU A 471 -22.97 -2.20 24.78
CA LEU A 471 -22.84 -2.89 23.48
C LEU A 471 -23.95 -2.51 22.48
N GLY A 472 -24.60 -1.36 22.67
CA GLY A 472 -25.66 -0.94 21.76
C GLY A 472 -25.18 -0.89 20.31
N TRP A 473 -25.97 -1.44 19.39
CA TRP A 473 -25.63 -1.55 17.95
C TRP A 473 -24.36 -2.37 17.62
N ALA A 474 -23.77 -3.08 18.58
CA ALA A 474 -22.62 -3.92 18.31
C ALA A 474 -23.02 -5.13 17.46
N ASP A 475 -22.12 -5.55 16.56
CA ASP A 475 -22.27 -6.78 15.81
C ASP A 475 -21.61 -7.95 16.55
N LEU A 476 -22.42 -8.78 17.18
CA LEU A 476 -22.03 -10.01 17.90
C LEU A 476 -22.53 -11.26 17.17
N ALA A 477 -22.81 -11.17 15.86
CA ALA A 477 -23.27 -12.33 15.11
C ALA A 477 -22.25 -13.49 15.22
N GLU A 478 -22.74 -14.70 15.39
CA GLU A 478 -21.94 -15.93 15.56
C GLU A 478 -20.87 -15.86 16.69
N ALA A 479 -20.94 -14.88 17.59
CA ALA A 479 -20.01 -14.77 18.72
C ALA A 479 -20.32 -15.83 19.78
N ASN A 480 -19.29 -16.26 20.51
CA ASN A 480 -19.43 -17.21 21.60
C ASN A 480 -19.39 -16.51 22.96
N LEU A 481 -20.55 -16.35 23.60
CA LEU A 481 -20.74 -15.74 24.92
C LEU A 481 -21.11 -16.78 25.99
N GLN A 482 -20.76 -18.07 25.79
CA GLN A 482 -21.10 -19.11 26.76
C GLN A 482 -20.56 -18.77 28.16
N GLY A 483 -21.45 -18.78 29.16
CA GLY A 483 -21.15 -18.45 30.55
C GLY A 483 -20.69 -17.00 30.80
N ALA A 484 -20.85 -16.08 29.84
CA ALA A 484 -20.47 -14.68 30.03
C ALA A 484 -21.35 -13.98 31.09
N HIS A 485 -20.77 -13.03 31.81
CA HIS A 485 -21.45 -12.26 32.86
C HIS A 485 -21.91 -10.90 32.33
N LEU A 486 -23.18 -10.76 31.97
CA LEU A 486 -23.78 -9.60 31.28
C LEU A 486 -24.79 -8.85 32.14
N GLN A 487 -24.72 -8.96 33.47
CA GLN A 487 -25.69 -8.34 34.36
C GLN A 487 -25.74 -6.81 34.16
N GLY A 488 -26.94 -6.27 33.90
CA GLY A 488 -27.16 -4.86 33.61
C GLY A 488 -26.47 -4.32 32.35
N ALA A 489 -25.98 -5.17 31.45
CA ALA A 489 -25.38 -4.72 30.20
C ALA A 489 -26.42 -4.13 29.24
N VAL A 490 -26.02 -3.16 28.42
CA VAL A 490 -26.87 -2.49 27.43
C VAL A 490 -26.55 -3.05 26.04
N LEU A 491 -27.38 -3.95 25.54
CA LEU A 491 -27.30 -4.59 24.22
C LEU A 491 -28.44 -4.12 23.28
N SER A 492 -29.02 -2.96 23.53
CA SER A 492 -30.11 -2.45 22.70
C SER A 492 -29.69 -2.33 21.23
N GLN A 493 -30.50 -2.90 20.34
CA GLN A 493 -30.23 -2.97 18.89
C GLN A 493 -28.94 -3.71 18.50
N ALA A 494 -28.34 -4.50 19.40
CA ALA A 494 -27.20 -5.35 19.06
C ALA A 494 -27.62 -6.49 18.10
N ILE A 495 -26.68 -6.92 17.26
CA ILE A 495 -26.86 -8.06 16.36
C ILE A 495 -26.29 -9.30 17.05
N LEU A 496 -27.14 -10.23 17.45
CA LEU A 496 -26.80 -11.48 18.14
C LEU A 496 -27.23 -12.71 17.31
N GLU A 497 -27.35 -12.56 15.99
CA GLU A 497 -27.74 -13.66 15.10
C GLU A 497 -26.78 -14.85 15.28
N LYS A 498 -27.33 -16.04 15.56
CA LYS A 498 -26.59 -17.29 15.81
C LYS A 498 -25.54 -17.20 16.93
N ALA A 499 -25.58 -16.17 17.78
CA ALA A 499 -24.67 -16.09 18.93
C ALA A 499 -24.94 -17.22 19.92
N ASN A 500 -23.88 -17.71 20.57
CA ASN A 500 -24.00 -18.70 21.63
C ASN A 500 -24.02 -18.01 23.00
N LEU A 501 -25.19 -17.92 23.63
CA LEU A 501 -25.40 -17.33 24.96
C LEU A 501 -25.68 -18.41 26.03
N GLU A 502 -25.26 -19.65 25.78
CA GLU A 502 -25.54 -20.76 26.71
C GLU A 502 -24.98 -20.48 28.10
N GLY A 503 -25.83 -20.56 29.13
CA GLY A 503 -25.45 -20.30 30.53
C GLY A 503 -25.04 -18.85 30.83
N ALA A 504 -25.19 -17.91 29.90
CA ALA A 504 -24.84 -16.51 30.12
C ALA A 504 -25.75 -15.86 31.16
N ASP A 505 -25.20 -14.97 31.98
CA ASP A 505 -25.94 -14.26 33.02
C ASP A 505 -26.36 -12.87 32.54
N LEU A 506 -27.60 -12.73 32.07
CA LEU A 506 -28.18 -11.53 31.46
C LEU A 506 -29.18 -10.82 32.40
N GLN A 507 -29.08 -11.04 33.72
CA GLN A 507 -30.00 -10.43 34.68
C GLN A 507 -30.04 -8.91 34.56
N GLY A 508 -31.24 -8.35 34.38
CA GLY A 508 -31.45 -6.91 34.20
C GLY A 508 -30.82 -6.30 32.94
N ALA A 509 -30.33 -7.11 31.99
CA ALA A 509 -29.74 -6.59 30.76
C ALA A 509 -30.81 -5.98 29.83
N ASP A 510 -30.43 -4.94 29.08
CA ASP A 510 -31.28 -4.33 28.05
C ASP A 510 -30.96 -4.92 26.68
N LEU A 511 -31.81 -5.81 26.17
CA LEU A 511 -31.76 -6.37 24.82
C LEU A 511 -32.91 -5.82 23.94
N SER A 512 -33.46 -4.65 24.27
CA SER A 512 -34.55 -4.08 23.48
C SER A 512 -34.13 -3.90 22.02
N GLN A 513 -35.01 -4.33 21.11
CA GLN A 513 -34.78 -4.28 19.66
C GLN A 513 -33.54 -5.05 19.16
N ALA A 514 -32.94 -5.94 19.97
CA ALA A 514 -31.81 -6.77 19.53
C ALA A 514 -32.23 -7.84 18.51
N TYR A 515 -31.31 -8.26 17.65
CA TYR A 515 -31.54 -9.30 16.63
C TYR A 515 -31.05 -10.65 17.17
N LEU A 516 -31.97 -11.55 17.51
CA LEU A 516 -31.71 -12.83 18.21
C LEU A 516 -32.01 -14.07 17.36
N GLN A 517 -32.11 -13.91 16.04
CA GLN A 517 -32.36 -14.98 15.08
C GLN A 517 -31.38 -16.14 15.33
N ARG A 518 -31.91 -17.32 15.67
CA ARG A 518 -31.12 -18.56 15.88
C ARG A 518 -30.07 -18.48 17.00
N ALA A 519 -30.11 -17.49 17.88
CA ALA A 519 -29.24 -17.42 19.06
C ALA A 519 -29.53 -18.58 20.04
N ASN A 520 -28.48 -19.15 20.65
CA ASN A 520 -28.62 -20.18 21.67
C ASN A 520 -28.75 -19.56 23.06
N LEU A 521 -29.95 -19.61 23.64
CA LEU A 521 -30.25 -19.08 24.99
C LEU A 521 -30.39 -20.19 26.05
N ALA A 522 -29.93 -21.41 25.77
CA ALA A 522 -30.05 -22.52 26.73
C ALA A 522 -29.38 -22.16 28.07
N GLN A 523 -30.09 -22.35 29.18
CA GLN A 523 -29.63 -22.03 30.54
C GLN A 523 -29.23 -20.57 30.79
N ALA A 524 -29.49 -19.65 29.85
CA ALA A 524 -29.22 -18.24 30.06
C ALA A 524 -30.12 -17.68 31.17
N LYS A 525 -29.60 -16.79 32.03
CA LYS A 525 -30.35 -16.14 33.11
C LYS A 525 -30.88 -14.79 32.64
N LEU A 526 -32.18 -14.68 32.39
CA LEU A 526 -32.86 -13.52 31.80
C LEU A 526 -33.80 -12.80 32.79
N GLN A 527 -33.70 -13.09 34.08
CA GLN A 527 -34.54 -12.46 35.11
C GLN A 527 -34.41 -10.93 35.06
N GLY A 528 -35.54 -10.23 34.98
CA GLY A 528 -35.59 -8.77 34.83
C GLY A 528 -35.02 -8.20 33.53
N ALA A 529 -34.60 -9.03 32.56
CA ALA A 529 -34.06 -8.55 31.30
C ALA A 529 -35.14 -7.92 30.41
N ASN A 530 -34.78 -6.87 29.68
CA ASN A 530 -35.66 -6.20 28.71
C ASN A 530 -35.43 -6.76 27.31
N LEU A 531 -36.38 -7.53 26.78
CA LEU A 531 -36.39 -8.07 25.42
C LEU A 531 -37.49 -7.42 24.55
N THR A 532 -38.00 -6.25 24.95
CA THR A 532 -39.07 -5.58 24.20
C THR A 532 -38.65 -5.33 22.75
N ASN A 533 -39.52 -5.70 21.82
CA ASN A 533 -39.31 -5.59 20.37
C ASN A 533 -38.05 -6.30 19.83
N ALA A 534 -37.45 -7.26 20.57
CA ALA A 534 -36.36 -8.06 20.03
C ALA A 534 -36.82 -8.86 18.79
N TYR A 535 -35.99 -8.92 17.75
CA TYR A 535 -36.31 -9.53 16.47
C TYR A 535 -35.81 -10.97 16.39
N GLY A 536 -36.59 -11.84 15.73
CA GLY A 536 -36.18 -13.22 15.46
C GLY A 536 -36.13 -14.15 16.67
N LEU A 537 -36.61 -13.70 17.83
CA LEU A 537 -36.71 -14.48 19.05
C LEU A 537 -37.92 -15.42 18.99
N THR A 538 -37.72 -16.68 19.38
CA THR A 538 -38.78 -17.70 19.41
C THR A 538 -39.00 -18.23 20.84
N TRP A 539 -40.19 -18.77 21.12
CA TRP A 539 -40.46 -19.42 22.40
C TRP A 539 -39.53 -20.62 22.66
N GLU A 540 -39.11 -21.34 21.62
CA GLU A 540 -38.17 -22.46 21.73
C GLU A 540 -36.80 -22.04 22.29
N GLN A 541 -36.35 -20.82 21.97
CA GLN A 541 -35.12 -20.26 22.54
C GLN A 541 -35.35 -19.84 23.99
N VAL A 542 -36.47 -19.14 24.28
CA VAL A 542 -36.76 -18.58 25.61
C VAL A 542 -37.08 -19.66 26.64
N LYS A 543 -37.82 -20.72 26.28
CA LYS A 543 -38.24 -21.78 27.21
C LYS A 543 -37.08 -22.57 27.82
N ARG A 544 -35.88 -22.48 27.23
CA ARG A 544 -34.65 -23.11 27.71
C ARG A 544 -33.82 -22.18 28.61
N ALA A 545 -34.20 -20.91 28.71
CA ALA A 545 -33.60 -19.92 29.59
C ALA A 545 -34.35 -19.85 30.93
N VAL A 546 -33.74 -19.20 31.92
CA VAL A 546 -34.34 -18.89 33.22
C VAL A 546 -34.91 -17.47 33.16
N ILE A 547 -36.22 -17.32 33.33
CA ILE A 547 -36.94 -16.04 33.29
C ILE A 547 -37.75 -15.86 34.57
N ASP A 548 -38.18 -14.63 34.86
CA ASP A 548 -39.10 -14.29 35.95
C ASP A 548 -40.23 -13.37 35.47
N GLU A 549 -41.07 -12.90 36.40
CA GLU A 549 -42.17 -11.98 36.09
C GLU A 549 -41.70 -10.60 35.63
N ALA A 550 -40.47 -10.21 35.97
CA ALA A 550 -39.87 -8.94 35.58
C ALA A 550 -39.25 -8.98 34.18
N THR A 551 -39.02 -10.17 33.60
CA THR A 551 -38.53 -10.33 32.23
C THR A 551 -39.53 -9.78 31.21
N GLN A 552 -39.15 -8.77 30.43
CA GLN A 552 -40.02 -8.12 29.46
C GLN A 552 -39.89 -8.76 28.07
N LEU A 553 -40.80 -9.66 27.70
CA LEU A 553 -40.76 -10.37 26.41
C LEU A 553 -41.40 -9.57 25.24
N PRO A 554 -41.03 -9.84 23.96
CA PRO A 554 -41.69 -9.24 22.81
C PRO A 554 -43.18 -9.59 22.72
N LYS A 555 -44.02 -8.62 22.33
CA LYS A 555 -45.49 -8.81 22.21
C LYS A 555 -45.91 -9.93 21.25
N HIS A 556 -45.09 -10.23 20.24
CA HIS A 556 -45.38 -11.27 19.24
C HIS A 556 -45.10 -12.70 19.74
N LEU A 557 -44.43 -12.86 20.88
CA LEU A 557 -44.05 -14.17 21.40
C LEU A 557 -45.26 -14.85 22.04
N ARG A 558 -45.72 -15.97 21.46
CA ARG A 558 -46.82 -16.76 22.02
C ARG A 558 -46.32 -17.59 23.22
N VAL A 559 -46.50 -17.06 24.43
CA VAL A 559 -46.14 -17.74 25.68
C VAL A 559 -47.27 -18.71 26.10
N PRO A 560 -47.01 -20.02 26.28
CA PRO A 560 -48.01 -20.98 26.76
C PRO A 560 -48.52 -20.65 28.17
N ALA A 561 -49.80 -20.86 28.43
CA ALA A 561 -50.47 -20.47 29.69
C ALA A 561 -49.82 -21.05 30.97
N LEU A 562 -49.15 -22.21 30.87
CA LEU A 562 -48.45 -22.89 31.99
C LEU A 562 -47.11 -22.26 32.37
N ALA A 563 -46.55 -21.35 31.55
CA ALA A 563 -45.23 -20.77 31.79
C ALA A 563 -45.26 -19.56 32.75
N LYS A 564 -46.44 -19.00 33.05
CA LYS A 564 -46.60 -17.83 33.94
C LYS A 564 -46.56 -18.17 35.46
N GLY A 565 -46.20 -19.40 35.85
CA GLY A 565 -46.39 -19.90 37.22
C GLY A 565 -45.19 -20.62 37.86
N LYS A 566 -43.97 -20.52 37.33
CA LYS A 566 -42.77 -21.07 37.99
C LYS A 566 -42.00 -20.00 38.75
N GLY A 567 -42.63 -19.47 39.78
CA GLY A 567 -41.99 -18.73 40.87
C GLY A 567 -42.47 -19.32 42.20
N GLN A 568 -41.77 -20.33 42.69
CA GLN A 568 -41.71 -20.71 44.11
C GLN A 568 -40.29 -21.13 44.44
#